data_AF-J3KK08-F1
#
_entry.id   AF-J3KK08-F1
#
_cell.length_a   1.000
_cell.length_b   1.000
_cell.length_c   1.000
_cell.angle_alpha   90.00
_cell.angle_beta   90.00
_cell.angle_gamma   90.00
#
_symmetry.space_group_name_H-M   'P 1'
#
loop_
_entity.id
_entity.type
_entity.pdbx_description
1 polymer ?
#
loop_
_entity_poly.entity_id
_entity_poly.type
_entity_poly.pdbx_seq_one_letter_code
_entity_poly.pdbx_strand_id
1 'polypeptide(L)'
;MGGKHGSNFGTLSEQYYVRASPQEAENVRRYGSFCVEAITLDENLHGITMYDSGINSGISGVRAYFPESSQCIGLETGFDMHFLINGPAEVVSGLDIRLTETAHSSQKLSITVRTNWDREYLFGSLPVRGHLYSTKTPRPPPGNYIHSIYFGMEDNRTFTSCGIVYRAGSRGSPHPSSWPILRPNRITPRGGYEHPRQYESYASLVGVSRILFYRADGKYLGLRLFYDYGGAEIVGRLAEDHDYEIVLAKGEKICKVWADTHEDRITDLEFETDRPRDLKRKGASFTAIGSMVSHIR
;
A
#
# COMPACT_ATOMS: atom_id res chain seq x y z
N MET A 1 -11.79 -5.35 -47.02
CA MET A 1 -12.06 -4.24 -46.09
C MET A 1 -12.89 -4.80 -44.95
N GLY A 2 -12.36 -4.78 -43.72
CA GLY A 2 -13.04 -5.26 -42.52
C GLY A 2 -12.30 -4.72 -41.31
N GLY A 3 -12.83 -3.63 -40.75
CA GLY A 3 -12.20 -2.89 -39.66
C GLY A 3 -12.06 -3.75 -38.41
N LYS A 4 -10.83 -3.83 -37.89
CA LYS A 4 -10.58 -4.29 -36.52
C LYS A 4 -11.04 -3.19 -35.57
N HIS A 5 -12.29 -3.26 -35.12
CA HIS A 5 -12.70 -2.57 -33.91
C HIS A 5 -11.87 -3.13 -32.76
N GLY A 6 -10.85 -2.38 -32.33
CA GLY A 6 -10.13 -2.68 -31.10
C GLY A 6 -11.13 -2.65 -29.94
N SER A 7 -11.21 -3.72 -29.17
CA SER A 7 -12.06 -3.71 -27.98
C SER A 7 -11.48 -2.71 -26.98
N ASN A 8 -12.31 -1.77 -26.53
CA ASN A 8 -11.96 -0.79 -25.49
C ASN A 8 -11.79 -1.43 -24.09
N PHE A 9 -11.69 -2.76 -24.00
CA PHE A 9 -11.77 -3.54 -22.76
C PHE A 9 -10.46 -4.26 -22.39
N GLY A 10 -9.44 -4.25 -23.26
CA GLY A 10 -8.18 -4.96 -23.04
C GLY A 10 -8.29 -6.48 -23.23
N THR A 11 -7.19 -7.20 -23.00
CA THR A 11 -7.10 -8.66 -23.19
C THR A 11 -6.99 -9.38 -21.85
N LEU A 12 -7.88 -10.35 -21.62
CA LEU A 12 -7.84 -11.32 -20.52
C LEU A 12 -7.23 -12.63 -21.03
N SER A 13 -6.35 -13.26 -20.24
CA SER A 13 -5.79 -14.58 -20.55
C SER A 13 -5.69 -15.41 -19.27
N GLU A 14 -6.13 -16.66 -19.35
CA GLU A 14 -6.04 -17.62 -18.23
C GLU A 14 -4.59 -17.83 -17.75
N GLN A 15 -3.60 -17.61 -18.62
CA GLN A 15 -2.18 -17.73 -18.27
C GLN A 15 -1.74 -16.70 -17.21
N TYR A 16 -2.47 -15.58 -17.10
CA TYR A 16 -2.20 -14.52 -16.16
C TYR A 16 -3.20 -14.51 -14.99
N TYR A 17 -3.91 -15.62 -14.79
CA TYR A 17 -4.88 -15.79 -13.73
C TYR A 17 -4.36 -16.74 -12.65
N VAL A 18 -4.50 -16.32 -11.40
CA VAL A 18 -4.00 -17.04 -10.22
C VAL A 18 -5.16 -17.27 -9.25
N ARG A 19 -5.46 -18.53 -8.96
CA ARG A 19 -6.57 -18.95 -8.11
C ARG A 19 -6.05 -19.56 -6.81
N ALA A 20 -6.60 -19.13 -5.68
CA ALA A 20 -6.27 -19.67 -4.36
C ALA A 20 -7.16 -20.86 -3.96
N SER A 21 -8.39 -20.96 -4.50
CA SER A 21 -9.36 -21.98 -4.09
C SER A 21 -9.66 -22.99 -5.23
N PRO A 22 -9.54 -24.31 -4.99
CA PRO A 22 -10.06 -25.34 -5.90
C PRO A 22 -11.57 -25.22 -6.13
N GLN A 23 -12.29 -24.68 -5.13
CA GLN A 23 -13.74 -24.53 -5.13
C GLN A 23 -14.21 -23.52 -6.19
N GLU A 24 -13.40 -22.52 -6.51
CA GLU A 24 -13.66 -21.58 -7.62
C GLU A 24 -13.65 -22.30 -8.98
N ALA A 25 -12.75 -23.26 -9.19
CA ALA A 25 -12.73 -24.06 -10.41
C ALA A 25 -13.96 -24.97 -10.52
N GLU A 26 -14.44 -25.51 -9.39
CA GLU A 26 -15.68 -26.27 -9.33
C GLU A 26 -16.90 -25.38 -9.61
N ASN A 27 -16.95 -24.18 -9.04
CA ASN A 27 -18.00 -23.20 -9.28
C ASN A 27 -18.07 -22.77 -10.76
N VAL A 28 -16.93 -22.53 -11.41
CA VAL A 28 -16.87 -22.27 -12.86
C VAL A 28 -17.43 -23.44 -13.65
N ARG A 29 -17.02 -24.68 -13.32
CA ARG A 29 -17.52 -25.89 -14.00
C ARG A 29 -19.02 -26.10 -13.80
N ARG A 30 -19.52 -25.78 -12.61
CA ARG A 30 -20.90 -26.05 -12.19
C ARG A 30 -21.90 -24.97 -12.60
N TYR A 31 -21.48 -23.70 -12.53
CA TYR A 31 -22.37 -22.53 -12.69
C TYR A 31 -21.97 -21.65 -13.89
N GLY A 32 -20.86 -21.93 -14.57
CA GLY A 32 -20.44 -21.23 -15.78
C GLY A 32 -19.94 -19.79 -15.57
N SER A 33 -19.88 -19.30 -14.34
CA SER A 33 -19.38 -17.94 -14.02
C SER A 33 -18.99 -17.83 -12.53
N PHE A 34 -18.21 -16.79 -12.20
CA PHE A 34 -17.88 -16.37 -10.83
C PHE A 34 -17.84 -14.84 -10.78
N CYS A 35 -18.07 -14.27 -9.59
CA CYS A 35 -18.05 -12.82 -9.41
C CYS A 35 -16.62 -12.31 -9.55
N VAL A 36 -16.43 -11.37 -10.48
CA VAL A 36 -15.16 -10.68 -10.69
C VAL A 36 -15.34 -9.18 -10.58
N GLU A 37 -14.43 -8.54 -9.88
CA GLU A 37 -14.32 -7.09 -9.84
C GLU A 37 -12.95 -6.67 -10.37
N ALA A 38 -12.85 -5.52 -11.01
CA ALA A 38 -11.61 -5.05 -11.60
C ALA A 38 -11.34 -3.60 -11.22
N ILE A 39 -10.07 -3.31 -10.97
CA ILE A 39 -9.57 -1.96 -10.72
C ILE A 39 -8.67 -1.52 -11.86
N THR A 40 -8.91 -0.31 -12.36
CA THR A 40 -8.14 0.24 -13.48
C THR A 40 -6.84 0.83 -12.98
N LEU A 41 -5.75 0.54 -13.69
CA LEU A 41 -4.42 1.12 -13.49
C LEU A 41 -4.17 2.14 -14.60
N ASP A 42 -4.87 3.27 -14.53
CA ASP A 42 -4.74 4.31 -15.56
C ASP A 42 -3.38 5.02 -15.49
N GLU A 43 -3.03 5.78 -16.52
CA GLU A 43 -1.78 6.56 -16.57
C GLU A 43 -1.73 7.60 -15.45
N ASN A 44 -2.87 8.19 -15.05
CA ASN A 44 -2.90 9.14 -13.93
C ASN A 44 -3.14 8.46 -12.57
N LEU A 45 -2.72 7.20 -12.41
CA LEU A 45 -2.81 6.52 -11.13
C LEU A 45 -1.86 7.16 -10.11
N HIS A 46 -2.42 7.68 -9.03
CA HIS A 46 -1.68 8.33 -7.94
C HIS A 46 -1.38 7.37 -6.79
N GLY A 47 -2.12 6.27 -6.69
CA GLY A 47 -1.84 5.25 -5.69
C GLY A 47 -2.86 4.13 -5.66
N ILE A 48 -2.52 3.08 -4.93
CA ILE A 48 -3.34 1.91 -4.68
C ILE A 48 -3.38 1.66 -3.18
N THR A 49 -4.57 1.43 -2.65
CA THR A 49 -4.78 0.91 -1.30
C THR A 49 -5.36 -0.48 -1.37
N MET A 50 -4.83 -1.43 -0.59
CA MET A 50 -5.48 -2.71 -0.36
C MET A 50 -5.84 -2.87 1.11
N TYR A 51 -7.06 -3.30 1.36
CA TYR A 51 -7.61 -3.54 2.69
C TYR A 51 -7.40 -5.02 3.03
N ASP A 52 -6.70 -5.31 4.11
CA ASP A 52 -6.48 -6.65 4.65
C ASP A 52 -7.33 -6.84 5.91
N SER A 53 -8.28 -7.78 5.84
CA SER A 53 -9.15 -8.15 6.96
C SER A 53 -8.41 -8.97 8.06
N GLY A 54 -7.09 -9.11 7.95
CA GLY A 54 -6.19 -9.64 8.96
C GLY A 54 -5.74 -11.07 8.72
N ILE A 55 -5.00 -11.63 9.68
CA ILE A 55 -4.28 -12.92 9.60
C ILE A 55 -5.13 -14.05 9.02
N ASN A 56 -6.44 -14.07 9.25
CA ASN A 56 -7.32 -15.17 8.84
C ASN A 56 -8.10 -14.92 7.55
N SER A 57 -8.09 -13.70 7.02
CA SER A 57 -9.05 -13.27 6.00
C SER A 57 -8.37 -12.75 4.72
N GLY A 58 -7.16 -12.20 4.79
CA GLY A 58 -6.47 -11.69 3.60
C GLY A 58 -7.12 -10.44 3.01
N ILE A 59 -6.80 -10.15 1.73
CA ILE A 59 -7.22 -8.91 1.07
C ILE A 59 -8.74 -8.92 0.82
N SER A 60 -9.45 -7.95 1.38
CA SER A 60 -10.92 -7.81 1.28
C SER A 60 -11.37 -6.72 0.33
N GLY A 61 -10.53 -5.72 0.04
CA GLY A 61 -10.89 -4.62 -0.86
C GLY A 61 -9.67 -3.96 -1.49
N VAL A 62 -9.88 -3.28 -2.61
CA VAL A 62 -8.85 -2.47 -3.29
C VAL A 62 -9.44 -1.14 -3.70
N ARG A 63 -8.69 -0.06 -3.48
CA ARG A 63 -9.00 1.29 -3.95
C ARG A 63 -7.85 1.85 -4.79
N ALA A 64 -8.17 2.53 -5.88
CA ALA A 64 -7.23 3.21 -6.75
C ALA A 64 -7.58 4.71 -6.78
N TYR A 65 -6.54 5.54 -6.73
CA TYR A 65 -6.68 6.99 -6.66
C TYR A 65 -6.20 7.65 -7.95
N PHE A 66 -6.97 8.63 -8.40
CA PHE A 66 -6.71 9.47 -9.56
C PHE A 66 -6.81 10.95 -9.11
N PRO A 67 -6.34 11.93 -9.91
CA PRO A 67 -6.36 13.33 -9.53
C PRO A 67 -7.70 13.87 -9.03
N GLU A 68 -8.80 13.43 -9.65
CA GLU A 68 -10.15 13.96 -9.40
C GLU A 68 -11.15 12.87 -8.97
N SER A 69 -10.71 11.62 -8.83
CA SER A 69 -11.61 10.50 -8.54
C SER A 69 -10.91 9.33 -7.88
N SER A 70 -11.70 8.36 -7.44
CA SER A 70 -11.19 7.06 -6.99
C SER A 70 -12.13 5.95 -7.42
N GLN A 71 -11.57 4.76 -7.60
CA GLN A 71 -12.32 3.53 -7.84
C GLN A 71 -12.13 2.61 -6.65
N CYS A 72 -13.17 1.90 -6.23
CA CYS A 72 -13.10 0.94 -5.14
C CYS A 72 -13.86 -0.34 -5.49
N ILE A 73 -13.30 -1.47 -5.10
CA ILE A 73 -13.86 -2.81 -5.25
C ILE A 73 -13.68 -3.58 -3.93
N GLY A 74 -14.56 -4.54 -3.64
CA GLY A 74 -14.59 -5.29 -2.38
C GLY A 74 -14.95 -4.44 -1.15
N LEU A 75 -14.51 -4.90 0.02
CA LEU A 75 -14.80 -4.31 1.33
C LEU A 75 -13.64 -3.44 1.85
N GLU A 76 -13.95 -2.18 2.15
CA GLU A 76 -13.05 -1.20 2.79
C GLU A 76 -12.98 -1.42 4.31
N THR A 77 -12.59 -2.62 4.72
CA THR A 77 -12.57 -3.04 6.13
C THR A 77 -11.24 -3.67 6.49
N GLY A 78 -10.82 -3.50 7.74
CA GLY A 78 -9.54 -4.03 8.23
C GLY A 78 -8.40 -3.03 8.12
N PHE A 79 -7.19 -3.53 7.90
CA PHE A 79 -5.97 -2.73 7.80
C PHE A 79 -5.77 -2.26 6.37
N ASP A 80 -5.52 -0.98 6.18
CA ASP A 80 -5.27 -0.38 4.89
C ASP A 80 -3.77 -0.22 4.62
N MET A 81 -3.32 -0.81 3.52
CA MET A 81 -1.95 -0.71 3.03
C MET A 81 -1.95 0.17 1.80
N HIS A 82 -1.11 1.19 1.77
CA HIS A 82 -1.09 2.23 0.73
C HIS A 82 0.22 2.20 -0.07
N PHE A 83 0.13 2.32 -1.39
CA PHE A 83 1.26 2.45 -2.30
C PHE A 83 1.03 3.60 -3.28
N LEU A 84 1.72 4.73 -3.06
CA LEU A 84 1.70 5.85 -4.00
C LEU A 84 2.53 5.58 -5.24
N ILE A 85 1.98 6.05 -6.35
CA ILE A 85 2.52 5.95 -7.69
C ILE A 85 2.55 7.36 -8.25
N ASN A 86 3.71 7.80 -8.73
CA ASN A 86 3.85 9.13 -9.31
C ASN A 86 3.40 9.17 -10.78
N GLY A 87 2.10 8.91 -11.01
CA GLY A 87 1.49 9.01 -12.32
C GLY A 87 1.59 10.45 -12.89
N PRO A 88 1.77 10.65 -14.21
CA PRO A 88 1.83 9.62 -15.26
C PRO A 88 3.22 9.05 -15.56
N ALA A 89 4.25 9.49 -14.83
CA ALA A 89 5.62 9.08 -15.11
C ALA A 89 5.94 7.69 -14.55
N GLU A 90 5.46 7.40 -13.33
CA GLU A 90 5.52 6.08 -12.71
C GLU A 90 4.23 5.30 -12.99
N VAL A 91 4.35 4.05 -13.41
CA VAL A 91 3.23 3.16 -13.70
C VAL A 91 3.51 1.75 -13.20
N VAL A 92 2.45 0.99 -12.92
CA VAL A 92 2.57 -0.44 -12.57
C VAL A 92 3.08 -1.22 -13.79
N SER A 93 4.23 -1.87 -13.62
CA SER A 93 4.90 -2.65 -14.66
C SER A 93 4.79 -4.15 -14.43
N GLY A 94 4.49 -4.57 -13.19
CA GLY A 94 4.43 -5.97 -12.83
C GLY A 94 3.65 -6.25 -11.55
N LEU A 95 3.11 -7.46 -11.45
CA LEU A 95 2.59 -8.04 -10.22
C LEU A 95 3.29 -9.37 -9.94
N ASP A 96 3.57 -9.65 -8.67
CA ASP A 96 3.89 -10.99 -8.19
C ASP A 96 2.79 -11.41 -7.21
N ILE A 97 2.03 -12.45 -7.59
CA ILE A 97 0.91 -12.96 -6.82
C ILE A 97 1.39 -14.17 -6.05
N ARG A 98 1.35 -14.08 -4.73
CA ARG A 98 1.70 -15.16 -3.81
C ARG A 98 0.44 -15.79 -3.24
N LEU A 99 0.43 -17.12 -3.22
CA LEU A 99 -0.58 -17.94 -2.54
C LEU A 99 0.10 -18.65 -1.38
N THR A 100 -0.29 -18.30 -0.15
CA THR A 100 0.27 -18.86 1.07
C THR A 100 -0.71 -19.85 1.70
N GLU A 101 -0.28 -21.07 1.96
CA GLU A 101 -1.09 -22.07 2.67
C GLU A 101 -1.16 -21.75 4.15
N THR A 102 -2.35 -21.82 4.73
CA THR A 102 -2.59 -21.53 6.15
C THR A 102 -2.90 -22.80 6.93
N ALA A 103 -2.87 -22.73 8.26
CA ALA A 103 -3.08 -23.89 9.14
C ALA A 103 -4.44 -24.61 8.94
N HIS A 104 -5.40 -23.97 8.29
CA HIS A 104 -6.73 -24.54 8.01
C HIS A 104 -6.89 -24.97 6.54
N SER A 105 -5.80 -25.19 5.81
CA SER A 105 -5.81 -25.55 4.37
C SER A 105 -6.48 -24.52 3.45
N SER A 106 -6.74 -23.30 3.93
CA SER A 106 -7.12 -22.19 3.06
C SER A 106 -5.88 -21.48 2.54
N GLN A 107 -5.91 -21.08 1.27
CA GLN A 107 -4.85 -20.29 0.65
C GLN A 107 -5.17 -18.80 0.75
N LYS A 108 -4.16 -17.99 1.07
CA LYS A 108 -4.26 -16.54 1.14
C LYS A 108 -3.47 -15.88 0.03
N LEU A 109 -4.08 -14.87 -0.56
CA LEU A 109 -3.50 -14.09 -1.63
C LEU A 109 -2.71 -12.91 -1.04
N SER A 110 -1.50 -12.71 -1.54
CA SER A 110 -0.69 -11.51 -1.29
C SER A 110 -0.13 -11.03 -2.62
N ILE A 111 -0.03 -9.73 -2.82
CA ILE A 111 0.34 -9.13 -4.12
C ILE A 111 1.51 -8.21 -3.91
N THR A 112 2.64 -8.49 -4.55
CA THR A 112 3.68 -7.49 -4.74
C THR A 112 3.40 -6.72 -6.01
N VAL A 113 3.22 -5.41 -5.91
CA VAL A 113 3.11 -4.50 -7.06
C VAL A 113 4.50 -3.94 -7.35
N ARG A 114 4.90 -3.95 -8.62
CA ARG A 114 6.15 -3.36 -9.12
C ARG A 114 5.86 -2.23 -10.11
N THR A 115 6.64 -1.16 -10.06
CA THR A 115 6.55 -0.05 -11.02
C THR A 115 7.69 -0.06 -12.03
N ASN A 116 7.55 0.71 -13.10
CA ASN A 116 8.61 0.96 -14.09
C ASN A 116 9.81 1.74 -13.51
N TRP A 117 9.72 2.20 -12.27
CA TRP A 117 10.78 2.87 -11.52
C TRP A 117 11.48 1.93 -10.53
N ASP A 118 11.27 0.61 -10.66
CA ASP A 118 11.82 -0.43 -9.78
C ASP A 118 11.42 -0.27 -8.29
N ARG A 119 10.30 0.43 -8.02
CA ARG A 119 9.67 0.40 -6.70
C ARG A 119 8.77 -0.83 -6.60
N GLU A 120 8.83 -1.48 -5.44
CA GLU A 120 8.02 -2.66 -5.12
C GLU A 120 7.26 -2.43 -3.81
N TYR A 121 6.06 -2.98 -3.73
CA TYR A 121 5.24 -2.92 -2.52
C TYR A 121 4.46 -4.22 -2.34
N LEU A 122 4.59 -4.85 -1.18
CA LEU A 122 3.82 -6.04 -0.81
C LEU A 122 2.52 -5.65 -0.11
N PHE A 123 1.41 -6.04 -0.71
CA PHE A 123 0.10 -6.06 -0.08
C PHE A 123 -0.22 -7.45 0.47
N GLY A 124 -0.64 -7.51 1.73
CA GLY A 124 -1.03 -8.72 2.43
C GLY A 124 0.05 -9.18 3.43
N SER A 125 -0.18 -10.34 4.03
CA SER A 125 0.68 -10.87 5.08
C SER A 125 2.02 -11.40 4.56
N LEU A 126 3.10 -11.08 5.28
CA LEU A 126 4.41 -11.71 5.07
C LEU A 126 4.35 -13.21 5.38
N PRO A 127 5.13 -14.05 4.67
CA PRO A 127 5.17 -15.47 4.94
C PRO A 127 5.74 -15.71 6.35
N VAL A 128 4.95 -16.36 7.19
CA VAL A 128 5.42 -16.85 8.49
C VAL A 128 6.34 -18.05 8.23
N ARG A 129 7.49 -18.12 8.93
CA ARG A 129 8.42 -19.25 8.81
C ARG A 129 7.68 -20.58 8.95
N GLY A 130 7.90 -21.51 8.02
CA GLY A 130 7.30 -22.84 8.02
C GLY A 130 6.03 -22.98 7.17
N HIS A 131 5.47 -21.89 6.63
CA HIS A 131 4.35 -21.98 5.69
C HIS A 131 4.82 -22.20 4.25
N LEU A 132 4.17 -23.13 3.55
CA LEU A 132 4.34 -23.31 2.11
C LEU A 132 3.65 -22.17 1.36
N TYR A 133 4.32 -21.68 0.32
CA TYR A 133 3.74 -20.71 -0.59
C TYR A 133 4.15 -20.99 -2.03
N SER A 134 3.30 -20.58 -2.96
CA SER A 134 3.64 -20.51 -4.38
C SER A 134 3.59 -19.06 -4.84
N THR A 135 4.42 -18.69 -5.82
CA THR A 135 4.42 -17.35 -6.40
C THR A 135 4.27 -17.46 -7.91
N LYS A 136 3.36 -16.67 -8.46
CA LYS A 136 3.16 -16.50 -9.89
C LYS A 136 3.38 -15.05 -10.26
N THR A 137 4.13 -14.85 -11.33
CA THR A 137 4.55 -13.53 -11.78
C THR A 137 3.90 -13.24 -13.13
N PRO A 138 2.62 -12.83 -13.15
CA PRO A 138 1.98 -12.42 -14.40
C PRO A 138 2.70 -11.19 -14.96
N ARG A 139 3.19 -11.32 -16.19
CA ARG A 139 3.82 -10.23 -16.95
C ARG A 139 3.08 -10.08 -18.27
N PRO A 140 2.73 -8.86 -18.69
CA PRO A 140 2.16 -8.66 -20.01
C PRO A 140 3.18 -9.07 -21.09
N PRO A 141 2.74 -9.53 -22.28
CA PRO A 141 3.66 -9.79 -23.39
C PRO A 141 4.44 -8.53 -23.79
N PRO A 142 5.64 -8.66 -24.38
CA PRO A 142 6.41 -7.50 -24.86
C PRO A 142 5.57 -6.55 -25.73
N GLY A 143 5.72 -5.25 -25.52
CA GLY A 143 4.92 -4.22 -26.20
C GLY A 143 3.50 -4.02 -25.65
N ASN A 144 3.20 -4.57 -24.46
CA ASN A 144 1.94 -4.36 -23.76
C ASN A 144 2.21 -3.84 -22.33
N TYR A 145 1.19 -3.18 -21.76
CA TYR A 145 1.19 -2.71 -20.38
C TYR A 145 0.02 -3.30 -19.59
N ILE A 146 0.14 -3.32 -18.25
CA ILE A 146 -0.94 -3.74 -17.35
C ILE A 146 -1.97 -2.61 -17.27
N HIS A 147 -3.19 -2.88 -17.74
CA HIS A 147 -4.29 -1.91 -17.74
C HIS A 147 -5.17 -2.02 -16.50
N SER A 148 -5.42 -3.23 -16.01
CA SER A 148 -6.27 -3.46 -14.84
C SER A 148 -5.80 -4.69 -14.07
N ILE A 149 -6.16 -4.73 -12.80
CA ILE A 149 -6.11 -5.95 -11.97
C ILE A 149 -7.55 -6.39 -11.77
N TYR A 150 -7.84 -7.66 -11.99
CA TYR A 150 -9.15 -8.22 -11.67
C TYR A 150 -9.02 -9.26 -10.57
N PHE A 151 -10.05 -9.34 -9.74
CA PHE A 151 -10.10 -10.16 -8.55
C PHE A 151 -11.35 -11.03 -8.59
N GLY A 152 -11.19 -12.32 -8.25
CA GLY A 152 -12.33 -13.17 -7.93
C GLY A 152 -12.62 -13.11 -6.44
N MET A 153 -13.91 -13.08 -6.11
CA MET A 153 -14.39 -13.06 -4.73
C MET A 153 -15.17 -14.32 -4.40
N GLU A 154 -14.97 -14.81 -3.17
CA GLU A 154 -15.82 -15.80 -2.55
C GLU A 154 -16.58 -15.14 -1.38
N ASP A 155 -17.89 -15.41 -1.29
CA ASP A 155 -18.81 -14.92 -0.24
C ASP A 155 -18.80 -13.39 0.01
N ASN A 156 -18.38 -12.59 -0.97
CA ASN A 156 -18.28 -11.12 -0.91
C ASN A 156 -17.43 -10.57 0.27
N ARG A 157 -16.48 -11.36 0.77
CA ARG A 157 -15.65 -10.94 1.94
C ARG A 157 -14.18 -10.78 1.62
N THR A 158 -13.63 -11.64 0.77
CA THR A 158 -12.18 -11.74 0.56
C THR A 158 -11.87 -12.12 -0.87
N PHE A 159 -10.82 -11.54 -1.45
CA PHE A 159 -10.33 -11.93 -2.76
C PHE A 159 -9.61 -13.27 -2.69
N THR A 160 -10.11 -14.23 -3.47
CA THR A 160 -9.59 -15.60 -3.55
C THR A 160 -8.85 -15.86 -4.85
N SER A 161 -8.90 -14.94 -5.81
CA SER A 161 -8.12 -15.03 -7.05
C SER A 161 -7.81 -13.66 -7.61
N CYS A 162 -6.76 -13.57 -8.42
CA CYS A 162 -6.30 -12.32 -9.02
C CYS A 162 -5.68 -12.59 -10.39
N GLY A 163 -5.79 -11.62 -11.29
CA GLY A 163 -5.05 -11.61 -12.54
C GLY A 163 -4.93 -10.21 -13.15
N ILE A 164 -4.31 -10.14 -14.33
CA ILE A 164 -4.12 -8.88 -15.06
C ILE A 164 -4.91 -8.82 -16.36
N VAL A 165 -5.37 -7.62 -16.69
CA VAL A 165 -5.80 -7.24 -18.03
C VAL A 165 -4.69 -6.40 -18.63
N TYR A 166 -4.27 -6.70 -19.86
CA TYR A 166 -3.22 -5.95 -20.55
C TYR A 166 -3.71 -5.32 -21.86
N ARG A 167 -3.00 -4.30 -22.33
CA ARG A 167 -3.25 -3.59 -23.59
C ARG A 167 -1.95 -3.33 -24.34
N ALA A 168 -2.06 -3.26 -25.66
CA ALA A 168 -0.93 -2.90 -26.52
C ALA A 168 -0.51 -1.44 -26.27
N GLY A 169 0.80 -1.21 -26.27
CA GLY A 169 1.41 0.11 -26.06
C GLY A 169 2.44 0.10 -24.93
N SER A 170 2.98 1.29 -24.67
CA SER A 170 3.90 1.56 -23.57
C SER A 170 3.36 2.72 -22.72
N ARG A 171 3.54 2.63 -21.41
CA ARG A 171 3.17 3.68 -20.45
C ARG A 171 4.33 3.98 -19.51
N GLY A 172 4.26 5.15 -18.88
CA GLY A 172 5.28 5.63 -17.98
C GLY A 172 6.52 6.15 -18.70
N SER A 173 7.36 6.85 -17.95
CA SER A 173 8.66 7.35 -18.39
C SER A 173 9.75 6.72 -17.53
N PRO A 174 10.99 6.57 -18.04
CA PRO A 174 12.11 6.13 -17.21
C PRO A 174 12.23 7.02 -15.97
N HIS A 175 12.63 6.42 -14.84
CA HIS A 175 12.92 7.19 -13.64
C HIS A 175 13.98 8.26 -13.98
N PRO A 176 13.72 9.56 -13.72
CA PRO A 176 14.70 10.60 -14.00
C PRO A 176 16.00 10.34 -13.23
N SER A 177 17.15 10.42 -13.88
CA SER A 177 18.45 10.21 -13.22
C SER A 177 18.77 11.26 -12.15
N SER A 178 18.10 12.41 -12.20
CA SER A 178 18.21 13.50 -11.23
C SER A 178 17.29 13.34 -10.01
N TRP A 179 16.31 12.44 -10.08
CA TRP A 179 15.47 12.13 -8.93
C TRP A 179 16.24 11.16 -8.04
N PRO A 180 16.27 11.35 -6.71
CA PRO A 180 16.87 10.37 -5.83
C PRO A 180 16.15 9.05 -6.05
N ILE A 181 16.89 7.95 -6.25
CA ILE A 181 16.31 6.62 -6.26
C ILE A 181 15.55 6.50 -4.94
N LEU A 182 14.22 6.47 -5.01
CA LEU A 182 13.35 6.28 -3.86
C LEU A 182 13.49 4.83 -3.38
N ARG A 183 14.67 4.49 -2.85
CA ARG A 183 14.74 3.40 -1.89
C ARG A 183 14.06 3.94 -0.66
N PRO A 184 12.90 3.38 -0.28
CA PRO A 184 12.26 3.82 0.95
C PRO A 184 13.28 3.65 2.08
N ASN A 185 13.58 4.75 2.79
CA ASN A 185 14.38 4.65 4.00
C ASN A 185 13.55 3.88 5.01
N ARG A 186 13.88 2.59 5.16
CA ARG A 186 13.20 1.72 6.11
C ARG A 186 13.61 2.12 7.52
N ILE A 187 12.66 2.60 8.29
CA ILE A 187 12.82 2.73 9.74
C ILE A 187 12.52 1.36 10.33
N THR A 188 13.56 0.59 10.64
CA THR A 188 13.42 -0.68 11.37
C THR A 188 13.63 -0.41 12.85
N PRO A 189 12.65 -0.70 13.73
CA PRO A 189 12.83 -0.61 15.17
C PRO A 189 14.03 -1.43 15.65
N ARG A 190 14.80 -0.91 16.62
CA ARG A 190 15.91 -1.65 17.23
C ARG A 190 15.35 -2.76 18.12
N GLY A 191 15.51 -3.99 17.66
CA GLY A 191 15.13 -5.23 18.36
C GLY A 191 14.28 -6.10 17.42
N GLY A 192 14.83 -7.28 17.14
CA GLY A 192 14.58 -8.01 15.89
C GLY A 192 13.24 -8.73 15.84
N TYR A 193 12.69 -8.80 14.63
CA TYR A 193 12.19 -10.01 13.94
C TYR A 193 11.20 -10.99 14.60
N GLU A 194 10.73 -10.79 15.83
CA GLU A 194 9.99 -11.82 16.58
C GLU A 194 8.49 -11.56 16.76
N HIS A 195 7.91 -10.53 16.12
CA HIS A 195 6.46 -10.44 15.99
C HIS A 195 5.98 -11.02 14.65
N PRO A 196 5.05 -12.00 14.64
CA PRO A 196 4.54 -12.65 13.42
C PRO A 196 3.69 -11.72 12.54
N ARG A 197 3.63 -10.42 12.86
CA ARG A 197 2.86 -9.36 12.20
C ARG A 197 3.77 -8.19 11.88
N GLN A 198 4.79 -8.42 11.07
CA GLN A 198 5.49 -7.30 10.43
C GLN A 198 4.69 -6.90 9.20
N TYR A 199 4.18 -5.67 9.21
CA TYR A 199 3.57 -5.05 8.04
C TYR A 199 4.43 -3.86 7.66
N GLU A 200 4.82 -3.79 6.41
CA GLU A 200 5.58 -2.67 5.88
C GLU A 200 4.58 -1.69 5.26
N SER A 201 4.39 -0.55 5.92
CA SER A 201 3.66 0.58 5.33
C SER A 201 4.67 1.57 4.78
N TYR A 202 4.38 2.09 3.60
CA TYR A 202 5.19 3.09 2.95
C TYR A 202 4.32 4.31 2.73
N ALA A 203 4.91 5.48 2.90
CA ALA A 203 4.24 6.71 2.55
C ALA A 203 5.21 7.66 1.86
N SER A 204 4.69 8.42 0.90
CA SER A 204 5.46 9.53 0.35
C SER A 204 5.47 10.66 1.36
N LEU A 205 6.64 11.25 1.58
CA LEU A 205 6.76 12.52 2.30
C LEU A 205 6.71 13.72 1.34
N VAL A 206 6.69 13.46 0.03
CA VAL A 206 6.60 14.49 -1.00
C VAL A 206 5.16 14.98 -1.12
N GLY A 207 4.98 16.29 -1.03
CA GLY A 207 3.67 16.93 -1.17
C GLY A 207 2.75 16.71 0.02
N VAL A 208 3.28 16.27 1.17
CA VAL A 208 2.52 16.19 2.42
C VAL A 208 2.20 17.61 2.90
N SER A 209 0.91 17.87 3.09
CA SER A 209 0.36 19.16 3.53
C SER A 209 -0.04 19.14 5.00
N ARG A 210 -0.41 17.98 5.52
CA ARG A 210 -0.81 17.80 6.92
C ARG A 210 -0.57 16.36 7.38
N ILE A 211 -0.22 16.19 8.65
CA ILE A 211 -0.01 14.89 9.30
C ILE A 211 -0.85 14.85 10.57
N LEU A 212 -1.68 13.82 10.74
CA LEU A 212 -2.33 13.51 12.00
C LEU A 212 -1.61 12.33 12.66
N PHE A 213 -1.39 12.42 13.96
CA PHE A 213 -0.73 11.38 14.74
C PHE A 213 -1.74 10.68 15.63
N TYR A 214 -1.70 9.35 15.67
CA TYR A 214 -2.60 8.54 16.47
C TYR A 214 -1.78 7.81 17.54
N ARG A 215 -2.07 8.10 18.80
CA ARG A 215 -1.48 7.43 19.96
C ARG A 215 -2.57 6.85 20.85
N ALA A 216 -2.28 5.72 21.50
CA ALA A 216 -3.09 5.17 22.57
C ALA A 216 -2.19 4.60 23.67
N ASP A 217 -2.53 4.86 24.93
CA ASP A 217 -1.77 4.40 26.11
C ASP A 217 -0.26 4.73 26.03
N GLY A 218 0.06 5.93 25.54
CA GLY A 218 1.45 6.39 25.36
C GLY A 218 2.21 5.73 24.19
N LYS A 219 1.53 4.98 23.32
CA LYS A 219 2.13 4.25 22.18
C LYS A 219 1.66 4.83 20.86
N TYR A 220 2.57 4.94 19.89
CA TYR A 220 2.17 5.23 18.51
C TYR A 220 1.41 4.07 17.90
N LEU A 221 0.24 4.39 17.38
CA LEU A 221 -0.56 3.48 16.58
C LEU A 221 -0.34 3.72 15.09
N GLY A 222 -0.27 4.99 14.68
CA GLY A 222 -0.10 5.32 13.28
C GLY A 222 -0.16 6.81 12.98
N LEU A 223 -0.13 7.11 11.68
CA LEU A 223 -0.21 8.44 11.10
C LEU A 223 -1.29 8.46 10.04
N ARG A 224 -1.88 9.63 9.82
CA ARG A 224 -2.59 9.94 8.60
C ARG A 224 -1.95 11.14 7.92
N LEU A 225 -1.37 10.91 6.75
CA LEU A 225 -0.72 11.93 5.93
C LEU A 225 -1.74 12.44 4.92
N PHE A 226 -1.88 13.75 4.79
CA PHE A 226 -2.69 14.42 3.78
C PHE A 226 -1.78 15.11 2.79
N TYR A 227 -2.17 15.11 1.52
CA TYR A 227 -1.35 15.62 0.44
C TYR A 227 -1.98 16.86 -0.19
N ASP A 228 -1.13 17.71 -0.78
CA ASP A 228 -1.53 18.92 -1.48
C ASP A 228 -2.49 18.66 -2.67
N TYR A 229 -2.44 17.45 -3.24
CA TYR A 229 -3.34 17.02 -4.32
C TYR A 229 -4.69 16.45 -3.82
N GLY A 230 -4.98 16.53 -2.52
CA GLY A 230 -6.26 16.11 -1.93
C GLY A 230 -6.33 14.64 -1.49
N GLY A 231 -5.25 13.86 -1.68
CA GLY A 231 -5.16 12.49 -1.18
C GLY A 231 -4.85 12.40 0.31
N ALA A 232 -5.01 11.21 0.88
CA ALA A 232 -4.50 10.88 2.20
C ALA A 232 -3.98 9.44 2.27
N GLU A 233 -2.96 9.22 3.08
CA GLU A 233 -2.37 7.90 3.36
C GLU A 233 -2.43 7.62 4.87
N ILE A 234 -2.52 6.35 5.23
CA ILE A 234 -2.45 5.90 6.60
C ILE A 234 -1.23 4.99 6.77
N VAL A 235 -0.44 5.26 7.79
CA VAL A 235 0.72 4.47 8.17
C VAL A 235 0.44 3.89 9.54
N GLY A 236 0.29 2.57 9.66
CA GLY A 236 -0.05 1.92 10.93
C GLY A 236 -1.56 1.80 11.15
N ARG A 237 -2.07 2.23 12.32
CA ARG A 237 -3.49 2.11 12.71
C ARG A 237 -4.04 3.46 13.18
N LEU A 238 -5.29 3.74 12.83
CA LEU A 238 -6.05 4.86 13.38
C LEU A 238 -6.71 4.51 14.73
N ALA A 239 -6.73 5.49 15.64
CA ALA A 239 -7.66 5.51 16.77
C ALA A 239 -8.90 6.35 16.42
N GLU A 240 -9.93 6.32 17.27
CA GLU A 240 -11.12 7.16 17.09
C GLU A 240 -10.74 8.66 17.02
N ASP A 241 -9.83 9.08 17.91
CA ASP A 241 -9.29 10.43 17.95
C ASP A 241 -7.81 10.47 17.57
N HIS A 242 -7.38 11.58 16.96
CA HIS A 242 -5.97 11.87 16.75
C HIS A 242 -5.40 12.64 17.96
N ASP A 243 -4.15 12.38 18.29
CA ASP A 243 -3.45 12.99 19.43
C ASP A 243 -3.02 14.42 19.10
N TYR A 244 -2.30 14.59 17.99
CA TYR A 244 -1.89 15.92 17.52
C TYR A 244 -1.75 15.96 16.00
N GLU A 245 -1.63 17.17 15.46
CA GLU A 245 -1.42 17.42 14.04
C GLU A 245 -0.21 18.30 13.74
N ILE A 246 0.35 18.10 12.55
CA ILE A 246 1.33 18.97 11.91
C ILE A 246 0.70 19.46 10.61
N VAL A 247 0.73 20.78 10.38
CA VAL A 247 0.29 21.39 9.12
C VAL A 247 1.49 22.09 8.49
N LEU A 248 1.82 21.70 7.25
CA LEU A 248 2.92 22.26 6.50
C LEU A 248 2.45 23.53 5.76
N ALA A 249 3.31 24.53 5.67
CA ALA A 249 3.04 25.70 4.85
C ALA A 249 3.09 25.31 3.36
N LYS A 250 2.34 26.04 2.53
CA LYS A 250 2.31 25.78 1.08
C LYS A 250 3.74 25.77 0.49
N GLY A 251 4.11 24.65 -0.12
CA GLY A 251 5.41 24.43 -0.76
C GLY A 251 6.56 24.07 0.18
N GLU A 252 6.31 23.91 1.48
CA GLU A 252 7.26 23.37 2.46
C GLU A 252 7.43 21.87 2.26
N LYS A 253 8.65 21.36 2.47
CA LYS A 253 8.98 19.96 2.21
C LYS A 253 9.58 19.29 3.43
N ILE A 254 9.08 18.10 3.74
CA ILE A 254 9.70 17.23 4.75
C ILE A 254 11.03 16.72 4.19
N CYS A 255 12.11 17.00 4.92
CA CYS A 255 13.47 16.64 4.54
C CYS A 255 14.05 15.51 5.39
N LYS A 256 13.64 15.39 6.67
CA LYS A 256 14.05 14.30 7.55
C LYS A 256 12.93 13.81 8.45
N VAL A 257 13.06 12.57 8.89
CA VAL A 257 12.21 11.93 9.89
C VAL A 257 13.11 11.35 10.97
N TRP A 258 12.79 11.64 12.23
CA TRP A 258 13.44 11.08 13.41
C TRP A 258 12.45 10.13 14.08
N ALA A 259 12.92 8.95 14.47
CA ALA A 259 12.10 7.98 15.18
C ALA A 259 12.85 7.48 16.41
N ASP A 260 12.23 7.65 17.57
CA ASP A 260 12.69 7.01 18.80
C ASP A 260 11.98 5.68 18.96
N THR A 261 12.73 4.67 19.39
CA THR A 261 12.22 3.30 19.50
C THR A 261 12.57 2.67 20.84
N HIS A 262 11.61 1.98 21.45
CA HIS A 262 11.76 1.21 22.69
C HIS A 262 11.04 -0.14 22.55
N GLU A 263 11.70 -1.25 22.92
CA GLU A 263 11.12 -2.62 22.87
C GLU A 263 10.33 -2.90 21.58
N ASP A 264 11.01 -2.76 20.43
CA ASP A 264 10.49 -3.03 19.08
C ASP A 264 9.37 -2.10 18.58
N ARG A 265 9.13 -0.98 19.28
CA ARG A 265 8.05 -0.04 18.97
C ARG A 265 8.56 1.36 18.77
N ILE A 266 7.87 2.14 17.94
CA ILE A 266 8.10 3.59 17.81
C ILE A 266 7.42 4.29 18.98
N THR A 267 8.19 5.08 19.73
CA THR A 267 7.75 5.85 20.89
C THR A 267 7.70 7.34 20.62
N ASP A 268 8.58 7.85 19.75
CA ASP A 268 8.49 9.21 19.22
C ASP A 268 8.72 9.27 17.71
N LEU A 269 8.05 10.20 17.03
CA LEU A 269 8.24 10.45 15.61
C LEU A 269 8.21 11.96 15.32
N GLU A 270 9.32 12.47 14.82
CA GLU A 270 9.49 13.89 14.51
C GLU A 270 9.86 14.10 13.04
N PHE A 271 9.51 15.27 12.52
CA PHE A 271 9.72 15.65 11.13
C PHE A 271 10.51 16.96 11.07
N GLU A 272 11.49 17.02 10.18
CA GLU A 272 12.25 18.24 9.88
C GLU A 272 11.89 18.69 8.47
N THR A 273 11.57 19.97 8.29
CA THR A 273 11.28 20.55 6.97
C THR A 273 12.47 21.34 6.42
N ASP A 274 12.39 21.73 5.15
CA ASP A 274 13.35 22.63 4.50
C ASP A 274 13.32 24.07 5.04
N ARG A 275 12.41 24.36 5.97
CA ARG A 275 12.36 25.62 6.72
C ARG A 275 12.67 25.33 8.19
N PRO A 276 13.65 26.01 8.81
CA PRO A 276 14.06 25.74 10.20
C PRO A 276 13.05 26.23 11.26
N ARG A 277 11.75 26.27 10.95
CA ARG A 277 10.72 26.58 11.95
C ARG A 277 10.29 25.27 12.60
N ASP A 278 10.48 25.18 13.91
CA ASP A 278 9.87 24.14 14.73
C ASP A 278 8.41 23.94 14.31
N LEU A 279 8.09 22.74 13.84
CA LEU A 279 6.72 22.35 13.53
C LEU A 279 5.94 22.45 14.85
N LYS A 280 5.24 23.56 15.06
CA LYS A 280 4.49 23.81 16.29
C LYS A 280 3.46 22.70 16.46
N ARG A 281 3.69 21.82 17.45
CA ARG A 281 2.71 20.86 17.97
C ARG A 281 1.49 21.66 18.43
N LYS A 282 0.44 21.78 17.61
CA LYS A 282 -0.82 22.38 18.05
C LYS A 282 -1.60 21.32 18.85
N GLY A 283 -1.91 21.62 20.11
CA GLY A 283 -2.73 20.77 20.97
C GLY A 283 -2.01 20.16 22.19
N ALA A 284 -0.67 20.21 22.26
CA ALA A 284 0.06 19.68 23.42
C ALA A 284 0.12 20.72 24.56
N SER A 285 -0.60 20.49 25.66
CA SER A 285 -0.32 21.15 26.93
C SER A 285 0.95 20.55 27.53
N PHE A 286 2.08 21.23 27.34
CA PHE A 286 3.31 20.85 28.02
C PHE A 286 3.22 21.26 29.49
N THR A 287 3.17 20.28 30.38
CA THR A 287 3.59 20.51 31.77
C THR A 287 5.11 20.41 31.77
N ALA A 288 5.79 21.55 31.92
CA ALA A 288 7.24 21.56 32.09
C ALA A 288 7.59 20.85 33.41
N ILE A 289 8.18 19.65 33.33
CA ILE A 289 8.89 19.08 34.47
C ILE A 289 10.30 19.67 34.42
N GLY A 290 10.56 20.57 35.37
CA GLY A 290 11.75 21.39 35.44
C GLY A 290 13.04 20.58 35.56
N SER A 291 14.11 21.18 35.04
CA SER A 291 15.49 20.85 35.37
C SER A 291 15.74 20.96 36.87
N MET A 292 16.53 20.05 37.45
CA MET A 292 17.69 20.39 38.29
C MET A 292 18.63 19.18 38.35
N VAL A 293 19.77 19.25 37.67
CA VAL A 293 21.14 19.50 38.21
C VAL A 293 21.76 18.26 38.89
N SER A 294 22.68 17.63 38.16
CA SER A 294 23.76 16.81 38.71
C SER A 294 24.86 17.73 39.26
N HIS A 295 25.21 17.61 40.54
CA HIS A 295 26.51 18.07 41.03
C HIS A 295 27.47 16.90 41.14
N ILE A 296 28.56 17.00 40.37
CA ILE A 296 29.80 16.26 40.57
C ILE A 296 30.64 17.05 41.58
N ARG A 297 30.95 16.43 42.71
CA ARG A 297 32.32 16.24 43.21
C ARG A 297 32.43 14.83 43.76
#